data_AF-A0A388PMF7-F1
#
_entry.id   AF-A0A388PMF7-F1
#
_cell.length_a   1.000
_cell.length_b   1.000
_cell.length_c   1.000
_cell.angle_alpha   90.00
_cell.angle_beta   90.00
_cell.angle_gamma   90.00
#
_symmetry.space_group_name_H-M   'P 1'
#
loop_
_entity.id
_entity.type
_entity.pdbx_description
1 polymer ?
#
loop_
_entity_poly.entity_id
_entity_poly.type
_entity_poly.pdbx_seq_one_letter_code
_entity_poly.pdbx_strand_id
1 'polypeptide(L)'
;MISLSSDKPFYEASPFYDEEWWDVWPRPKPDFDGYDPMPRLKVPSAVEIGARYTRDWFHQHPGAFSVPFGVNDTLRFLGSPPSEGWYRDRPVRTDYVMGYLNEVAQSFWEPSGDLSGLRHAIGTLGYLQTLRAPTIRLHPAIFPWICADRSAYANPDFAAMESVNLAAWVRSGVRRVGAYDYWYGADYTVPRVSFRAQADAIRTVHAAGVVGWYAELAPLWAFDAPKAWLGAKLLQDPGQDAEALLATWFAAAYGPAAAEMRAAYRVLEGAWERDARAGGVDQWIRHFRTEGSTFVLTSAELAAVSARVEAARRLLAAQDKPTFRLANQRWRLEQFAEAWALSCAFRGVVATRRAADPANAAEAVAQLSALSAAESAYRRAESTFNTAWGAYGLPVAWSRFAATNPRPEWLDAAMPYGFARVAGPTRRALATWAAGDTLGNGAVLWRLAQLPEDRERLQARMEHTKDRNHGGAYFIGELSPSRRNQVNGRPEDESTNYNAHILAPAGKIKGVPYTNRGDVGSGWSDRLVPGFILDFQVELDAAKTRDPEAKARLVLTFTDGKKTRTIAQECRPTGGRLVVEVPDGFDWGVAGQPDDWRGEIKYSLRYELTFEKEVAVKEIDLVLWSPRR
;
A
#
# COMPACT_ATOMS: atom_id res chain seq x y z
N MET A 1 -38.90 -19.95 34.13
CA MET A 1 -37.72 -20.16 33.28
C MET A 1 -37.71 -19.06 32.24
N ILE A 2 -37.01 -17.97 32.54
CA ILE A 2 -36.80 -16.86 31.61
C ILE A 2 -35.50 -17.17 30.87
N SER A 3 -35.60 -17.20 29.54
CA SER A 3 -34.49 -17.39 28.61
C SER A 3 -33.42 -16.33 28.88
N LEU A 4 -32.23 -16.75 29.32
CA LEU A 4 -31.04 -15.89 29.38
C LEU A 4 -30.70 -15.49 27.94
N SER A 5 -30.75 -14.18 27.68
CA SER A 5 -30.24 -13.56 26.47
C SER A 5 -28.77 -13.90 26.29
N SER A 6 -28.33 -13.98 25.03
CA SER A 6 -26.91 -14.00 24.68
C SER A 6 -26.22 -12.76 25.24
N ASP A 7 -25.54 -12.91 26.37
CA ASP A 7 -24.80 -11.81 27.00
C ASP A 7 -23.64 -11.40 26.08
N LYS A 8 -23.67 -10.15 25.63
CA LYS A 8 -22.54 -9.52 24.98
C LYS A 8 -21.31 -9.61 25.88
N PRO A 9 -20.10 -9.83 25.34
CA PRO A 9 -18.87 -9.76 26.11
C PRO A 9 -18.82 -8.48 26.94
N PHE A 10 -18.45 -8.57 28.22
CA PHE A 10 -18.53 -7.44 29.16
C PHE A 10 -17.71 -6.22 28.73
N TYR A 11 -16.71 -6.40 27.87
CA TYR A 11 -15.86 -5.33 27.34
C TYR A 11 -16.53 -4.54 26.21
N GLU A 12 -17.63 -5.01 25.63
CA GLU A 12 -18.41 -4.26 24.63
C GLU A 12 -19.14 -3.05 25.24
N ALA A 13 -19.31 -3.03 26.57
CA ALA A 13 -19.84 -1.90 27.34
C ALA A 13 -18.73 -1.10 28.07
N SER A 14 -17.46 -1.29 27.68
CA SER A 14 -16.29 -0.70 28.34
C SER A 14 -16.13 0.80 28.03
N PRO A 15 -15.56 1.60 28.95
CA PRO A 15 -15.17 3.01 28.73
C PRO A 15 -14.10 3.22 27.63
N PHE A 16 -13.66 2.16 26.96
CA PHE A 16 -12.71 2.20 25.85
C PHE A 16 -13.20 2.99 24.64
N TYR A 17 -14.52 3.12 24.48
CA TYR A 17 -15.19 3.74 23.34
C TYR A 17 -16.22 4.77 23.85
N ASP A 18 -16.14 6.02 23.40
CA ASP A 18 -17.00 7.15 23.79
C ASP A 18 -17.51 7.94 22.58
N GLU A 19 -18.14 9.12 22.78
CA GLU A 19 -18.76 9.91 21.71
C GLU A 19 -17.78 10.34 20.59
N GLU A 20 -16.47 10.49 20.88
CA GLU A 20 -15.44 10.78 19.86
C GLU A 20 -15.29 9.64 18.83
N TRP A 21 -15.83 8.45 19.09
CA TRP A 21 -15.93 7.38 18.10
C TRP A 21 -16.62 7.84 16.81
N TRP A 22 -17.69 8.63 16.96
CA TRP A 22 -18.51 9.13 15.86
C TRP A 22 -17.81 10.19 15.02
N ASP A 23 -16.94 10.98 15.65
CA ASP A 23 -16.23 12.09 15.01
C ASP A 23 -15.04 11.59 14.17
N VAL A 24 -14.48 10.42 14.53
CA VAL A 24 -13.22 9.92 13.94
C VAL A 24 -13.44 8.69 13.05
N TRP A 25 -14.55 7.97 13.18
CA TRP A 25 -14.83 6.74 12.45
C TRP A 25 -16.21 6.73 11.79
N PRO A 26 -16.32 6.33 10.50
CA PRO A 26 -17.58 6.41 9.75
C PRO A 26 -18.64 5.39 10.17
N ARG A 27 -18.38 4.56 11.20
CA ARG A 27 -19.27 3.49 11.63
C ARG A 27 -19.92 3.81 12.97
N PRO A 28 -21.17 3.38 13.20
CA PRO A 28 -21.90 3.74 14.39
C PRO A 28 -21.53 3.00 15.68
N LYS A 29 -20.69 1.97 15.58
CA LYS A 29 -20.24 1.18 16.72
C LYS A 29 -19.01 0.37 16.30
N PRO A 30 -18.20 -0.13 17.26
CA PRO A 30 -17.16 -1.10 16.98
C PRO A 30 -17.74 -2.39 16.41
N ASP A 31 -17.04 -2.99 15.45
CA ASP A 31 -17.38 -4.31 14.90
C ASP A 31 -16.57 -5.45 15.56
N PHE A 32 -15.56 -5.10 16.36
CA PHE A 32 -14.66 -6.01 17.06
C PHE A 32 -13.97 -7.00 16.12
N ASP A 33 -13.67 -6.54 14.90
CA ASP A 33 -13.08 -7.32 13.81
C ASP A 33 -11.54 -7.21 13.75
N GLY A 34 -10.94 -6.43 14.64
CA GLY A 34 -9.51 -6.15 14.70
C GLY A 34 -9.05 -4.99 13.80
N TYR A 35 -9.94 -4.35 13.05
CA TYR A 35 -9.65 -3.18 12.20
C TYR A 35 -10.18 -1.86 12.78
N ASP A 36 -10.97 -1.94 13.85
CA ASP A 36 -11.41 -0.78 14.62
C ASP A 36 -10.21 0.04 15.14
N PRO A 37 -10.35 1.36 15.33
CA PRO A 37 -9.35 2.17 16.02
C PRO A 37 -8.87 1.54 17.34
N MET A 38 -7.59 1.73 17.67
CA MET A 38 -7.06 1.33 18.96
C MET A 38 -7.84 2.01 20.10
N PRO A 39 -8.33 1.24 21.09
CA PRO A 39 -9.15 1.79 22.17
C PRO A 39 -8.34 2.70 23.09
N ARG A 40 -9.04 3.51 23.90
CA ARG A 40 -8.39 4.33 24.94
C ARG A 40 -7.89 3.43 26.07
N LEU A 41 -6.58 3.23 26.19
CA LEU A 41 -5.99 2.32 27.19
C LEU A 41 -5.71 2.97 28.57
N LYS A 42 -5.96 4.27 28.71
CA LYS A 42 -5.68 5.06 29.93
C LYS A 42 -6.92 5.69 30.58
N VAL A 43 -8.11 5.18 30.27
CA VAL A 43 -9.37 5.60 30.92
C VAL A 43 -9.56 4.91 32.28
N PRO A 44 -10.36 5.47 33.20
CA PRO A 44 -10.73 4.79 34.44
C PRO A 44 -11.24 3.36 34.17
N SER A 45 -10.86 2.42 35.05
CA SER A 45 -11.21 0.99 34.96
C SER A 45 -10.64 0.20 33.77
N ALA A 46 -9.89 0.81 32.84
CA ALA A 46 -9.25 0.10 31.73
C ALA A 46 -8.45 -1.12 32.19
N VAL A 47 -7.57 -0.93 33.18
CA VAL A 47 -6.70 -1.99 33.73
C VAL A 47 -7.50 -3.11 34.37
N GLU A 48 -8.54 -2.77 35.15
CA GLU A 48 -9.41 -3.75 35.80
C GLU A 48 -10.13 -4.64 34.78
N ILE A 49 -10.59 -4.03 33.69
CA ILE A 49 -11.25 -4.72 32.57
C ILE A 49 -10.27 -5.68 31.89
N GLY A 50 -9.04 -5.25 31.60
CA GLY A 50 -7.98 -6.11 31.06
C GLY A 50 -7.61 -7.26 32.00
N ALA A 51 -7.48 -6.99 33.30
CA ALA A 51 -7.16 -8.00 34.30
C ALA A 51 -8.27 -9.04 34.45
N ARG A 52 -9.53 -8.60 34.44
CA ARG A 52 -10.71 -9.50 34.44
C ARG A 52 -10.74 -10.36 33.18
N TYR A 53 -10.54 -9.76 32.00
CA TYR A 53 -10.49 -10.50 30.73
C TYR A 53 -9.41 -11.58 30.77
N THR A 54 -8.22 -11.25 31.26
CA THR A 54 -7.11 -12.20 31.37
C THR A 54 -7.45 -13.38 32.28
N ARG A 55 -8.05 -13.13 33.44
CA ARG A 55 -8.49 -14.17 34.38
C ARG A 55 -9.55 -15.07 33.76
N ASP A 56 -10.58 -14.48 33.16
CA ASP A 56 -11.68 -15.21 32.55
C ASP A 56 -11.16 -16.08 31.40
N TRP A 57 -10.23 -15.55 30.58
CA TRP A 57 -9.59 -16.30 29.51
C TRP A 57 -8.89 -17.56 30.02
N PHE A 58 -8.02 -17.46 31.03
CA PHE A 58 -7.31 -18.63 31.55
C PHE A 58 -8.18 -19.56 32.38
N HIS A 59 -9.27 -19.08 32.99
CA HIS A 59 -10.29 -19.95 33.59
C HIS A 59 -11.00 -20.79 32.53
N GLN A 60 -11.36 -20.19 31.38
CA GLN A 60 -12.01 -20.87 30.26
C GLN A 60 -11.02 -21.74 29.47
N HIS A 61 -9.74 -21.37 29.45
CA HIS A 61 -8.68 -22.02 28.67
C HIS A 61 -7.48 -22.35 29.56
N PRO A 62 -7.59 -23.28 30.54
CA PRO A 62 -6.55 -23.54 31.54
C PRO A 62 -5.24 -24.12 30.99
N GLY A 63 -5.26 -24.63 29.75
CA GLY A 63 -4.10 -25.09 29.00
C GLY A 63 -3.54 -24.07 28.00
N ALA A 64 -4.15 -22.89 27.86
CA ALA A 64 -3.62 -21.86 26.98
C ALA A 64 -2.32 -21.29 27.56
N PHE A 65 -1.29 -21.18 26.72
CA PHE A 65 -0.04 -20.55 27.11
C PHE A 65 -0.15 -19.02 27.17
N SER A 66 -1.01 -18.43 26.33
CA SER A 66 -1.11 -16.97 26.18
C SER A 66 -2.55 -16.50 26.13
N VAL A 67 -2.82 -15.34 26.70
CA VAL A 67 -4.02 -14.53 26.44
C VAL A 67 -3.74 -13.55 25.29
N PRO A 68 -4.68 -13.28 24.38
CA PRO A 68 -4.47 -12.34 23.29
C PRO A 68 -4.77 -10.89 23.70
N PHE A 69 -3.78 -10.02 23.58
CA PHE A 69 -3.83 -8.56 23.70
C PHE A 69 -3.17 -7.91 22.48
N GLY A 70 -3.42 -8.46 21.29
CA GLY A 70 -2.91 -7.91 20.04
C GLY A 70 -3.39 -6.47 19.82
N VAL A 71 -2.54 -5.64 19.23
CA VAL A 71 -2.98 -4.34 18.71
C VAL A 71 -3.81 -4.55 17.45
N ASN A 72 -4.78 -3.68 17.21
CA ASN A 72 -5.60 -3.66 16.01
C ASN A 72 -4.77 -3.33 14.77
N ASP A 73 -5.18 -3.84 13.62
CA ASP A 73 -4.54 -3.63 12.32
C ASP A 73 -4.95 -2.26 11.74
N THR A 74 -4.54 -1.19 12.42
CA THR A 74 -4.89 0.20 12.11
C THR A 74 -3.82 1.17 12.58
N LEU A 75 -3.73 2.34 11.93
CA LEU A 75 -2.92 3.45 12.40
C LEU A 75 -3.70 4.42 13.30
N ARG A 76 -4.98 4.16 13.57
CA ARG A 76 -5.82 5.06 14.35
C ARG A 76 -5.85 4.68 15.83
N PHE A 77 -5.76 5.69 16.69
CA PHE A 77 -5.91 5.56 18.13
C PHE A 77 -6.99 6.53 18.60
N LEU A 78 -7.91 6.06 19.44
CA LEU A 78 -8.87 6.91 20.13
C LEU A 78 -8.17 7.73 21.22
N GLY A 79 -8.61 8.97 21.40
CA GLY A 79 -8.07 9.88 22.42
C GLY A 79 -6.66 10.40 22.17
N SER A 80 -6.15 10.27 20.94
CA SER A 80 -4.91 10.89 20.46
C SER A 80 -3.75 10.81 21.48
N PRO A 81 -3.31 9.59 21.86
CA PRO A 81 -2.18 9.46 22.77
C PRO A 81 -0.95 10.22 22.23
N PRO A 82 0.00 10.63 23.08
CA PRO A 82 1.23 11.27 22.62
C PRO A 82 2.15 10.25 21.92
N SER A 83 2.96 10.73 20.98
CA SER A 83 3.97 9.90 20.31
C SER A 83 5.31 9.99 21.04
N GLU A 84 5.99 8.86 21.21
CA GLU A 84 7.34 8.79 21.84
C GLU A 84 8.49 8.97 20.83
N GLY A 85 8.16 9.46 19.62
CA GLY A 85 9.09 9.69 18.52
C GLY A 85 8.62 9.02 17.23
N TRP A 86 9.57 8.74 16.33
CA TRP A 86 9.30 8.15 15.03
C TRP A 86 10.12 6.88 14.82
N TYR A 87 9.50 5.88 14.23
CA TYR A 87 10.17 4.65 13.81
C TYR A 87 9.55 4.15 12.52
N ARG A 88 10.38 3.99 11.48
CA ARG A 88 9.95 3.56 10.15
C ARG A 88 8.78 4.39 9.61
N ASP A 89 8.95 5.72 9.65
CA ASP A 89 7.97 6.75 9.27
C ASP A 89 6.59 6.65 9.93
N ARG A 90 6.55 6.06 11.14
CA ARG A 90 5.33 5.98 11.94
C ARG A 90 5.58 6.60 13.31
N PRO A 91 4.58 7.31 13.88
CA PRO A 91 4.65 7.72 15.27
C PRO A 91 4.72 6.49 16.16
N VAL A 92 5.53 6.56 17.22
CA VAL A 92 5.72 5.45 18.16
C VAL A 92 4.78 5.62 19.34
N ARG A 93 4.06 4.54 19.67
CA ARG A 93 3.07 4.46 20.77
C ARG A 93 3.26 3.21 21.62
N THR A 94 4.50 2.74 21.68
CA THR A 94 4.82 1.44 22.28
C THR A 94 4.69 1.53 23.79
N ASP A 95 5.18 2.62 24.41
CA ASP A 95 5.12 2.78 25.85
C ASP A 95 3.68 3.01 26.32
N TYR A 96 2.85 3.69 25.52
CA TYR A 96 1.41 3.81 25.78
C TYR A 96 0.73 2.43 25.90
N VAL A 97 0.89 1.57 24.90
CA VAL A 97 0.25 0.24 24.88
C VAL A 97 0.88 -0.70 25.90
N MET A 98 2.21 -0.78 25.94
CA MET A 98 2.90 -1.70 26.83
C MET A 98 2.81 -1.27 28.30
N GLY A 99 2.68 0.03 28.58
CA GLY A 99 2.41 0.55 29.92
C GLY A 99 1.05 0.09 30.47
N TYR A 100 0.01 0.06 29.63
CA TYR A 100 -1.27 -0.55 29.99
C TYR A 100 -1.11 -2.06 30.28
N LEU A 101 -0.38 -2.80 29.43
CA LEU A 101 -0.16 -4.23 29.66
C LEU A 101 0.68 -4.51 30.90
N ASN A 102 1.61 -3.64 31.27
CA ASN A 102 2.32 -3.71 32.54
C ASN A 102 1.36 -3.62 33.73
N GLU A 103 0.43 -2.67 33.71
CA GLU A 103 -0.57 -2.49 34.77
C GLU A 103 -1.54 -3.68 34.84
N VAL A 104 -1.96 -4.21 33.69
CA VAL A 104 -2.74 -5.46 33.61
C VAL A 104 -1.96 -6.63 34.20
N ALA A 105 -0.68 -6.78 33.85
CA ALA A 105 0.16 -7.86 34.35
C ALA A 105 0.41 -7.76 35.87
N GLN A 106 0.52 -6.56 36.41
CA GLN A 106 0.68 -6.32 37.86
C GLN A 106 -0.62 -6.60 38.64
N SER A 107 -1.77 -6.26 38.05
CA SER A 107 -3.08 -6.53 38.64
C SER A 107 -3.52 -7.99 38.45
N PHE A 108 -2.79 -8.77 37.65
CA PHE A 108 -3.07 -10.16 37.37
C PHE A 108 -2.64 -11.11 38.51
N TRP A 109 -3.54 -11.33 39.47
CA TRP A 109 -3.62 -12.51 40.36
C TRP A 109 -2.49 -12.71 41.41
N GLU A 110 -2.80 -12.51 42.69
CA GLU A 110 -2.01 -12.94 43.87
C GLU A 110 -2.71 -14.15 44.54
N PRO A 111 -2.07 -15.09 45.29
CA PRO A 111 -0.64 -15.39 45.52
C PRO A 111 -0.14 -16.71 44.89
N SER A 112 -0.95 -17.44 44.10
CA SER A 112 -0.52 -18.67 43.40
C SER A 112 -0.28 -18.50 41.89
N GLY A 113 -0.32 -17.25 41.41
CA GLY A 113 -0.28 -16.87 40.00
C GLY A 113 1.12 -16.78 39.42
N ASP A 114 1.24 -17.12 38.14
CA ASP A 114 2.49 -17.02 37.39
C ASP A 114 2.77 -15.58 36.91
N LEU A 115 3.04 -14.69 37.87
CA LEU A 115 3.56 -13.35 37.58
C LEU A 115 4.93 -13.39 36.86
N SER A 116 5.65 -14.50 37.03
CA SER A 116 6.94 -14.71 36.38
C SER A 116 6.85 -14.98 34.88
N GLY A 117 5.67 -15.26 34.33
CA GLY A 117 5.48 -15.62 32.93
C GLY A 117 6.02 -17.02 32.57
N LEU A 118 6.20 -17.92 33.53
CA LEU A 118 6.69 -19.29 33.32
C LEU A 118 5.65 -20.21 32.64
N ARG A 119 4.39 -20.13 33.07
CA ARG A 119 3.22 -20.88 32.63
C ARG A 119 2.30 -20.08 31.69
N HIS A 120 2.03 -18.80 31.97
CA HIS A 120 1.08 -17.97 31.24
C HIS A 120 1.73 -16.67 30.74
N ALA A 121 1.28 -16.18 29.59
CA ALA A 121 1.78 -14.95 28.99
C ALA A 121 0.66 -14.02 28.52
N ILE A 122 0.94 -12.71 28.49
CA ILE A 122 0.14 -11.71 27.79
C ILE A 122 0.74 -11.54 26.41
N GLY A 123 0.13 -12.18 25.41
CA GLY A 123 0.58 -12.14 24.02
C GLY A 123 0.13 -10.86 23.35
N THR A 124 1.07 -10.15 22.74
CA THR A 124 0.78 -8.91 22.00
C THR A 124 1.70 -8.77 20.80
N LEU A 125 1.36 -7.89 19.87
CA LEU A 125 2.19 -7.64 18.68
C LEU A 125 2.98 -6.34 18.89
N GLY A 126 4.28 -6.39 18.57
CA GLY A 126 5.05 -5.19 18.26
C GLY A 126 4.85 -4.86 16.80
N TYR A 127 3.80 -4.10 16.49
CA TYR A 127 3.28 -3.94 15.14
C TYR A 127 2.84 -2.49 14.86
N LEU A 128 3.03 -2.03 13.62
CA LEU A 128 2.76 -0.65 13.20
C LEU A 128 3.39 0.39 14.16
N GLN A 129 2.57 1.17 14.86
CA GLN A 129 3.01 2.21 15.79
C GLN A 129 3.60 1.67 17.10
N THR A 130 3.51 0.35 17.33
CA THR A 130 4.09 -0.34 18.50
C THR A 130 5.32 -1.18 18.15
N LEU A 131 5.90 -0.97 16.96
CA LEU A 131 7.00 -1.80 16.44
C LEU A 131 8.35 -1.53 17.11
N ARG A 132 8.66 -0.27 17.43
CA ARG A 132 9.90 0.11 18.12
C ARG A 132 9.87 -0.48 19.53
N ALA A 133 11.01 -0.99 20.01
CA ALA A 133 11.12 -1.41 21.40
C ALA A 133 10.71 -0.29 22.39
N PRO A 134 10.11 -0.66 23.53
CA PRO A 134 9.68 0.30 24.54
C PRO A 134 10.89 0.96 25.22
N THR A 135 10.69 2.16 25.76
CA THR A 135 11.68 2.83 26.62
C THR A 135 11.45 2.52 28.11
N ILE A 136 10.27 2.00 28.45
CA ILE A 136 9.92 1.54 29.79
C ILE A 136 10.32 0.07 30.00
N ARG A 137 10.57 -0.30 31.27
CA ARG A 137 10.78 -1.71 31.64
C ARG A 137 9.44 -2.46 31.58
N LEU A 138 9.43 -3.60 30.90
CA LEU A 138 8.26 -4.46 30.77
C LEU A 138 8.22 -5.57 31.82
N HIS A 139 7.00 -5.97 32.16
CA HIS A 139 6.71 -7.08 33.04
C HIS A 139 7.09 -8.42 32.36
N PRO A 140 7.71 -9.39 33.07
CA PRO A 140 8.17 -10.65 32.48
C PRO A 140 7.09 -11.50 31.81
N ALA A 141 5.82 -11.33 32.22
CA ALA A 141 4.67 -12.04 31.66
C ALA A 141 4.23 -11.53 30.28
N ILE A 142 4.67 -10.33 29.85
CA ILE A 142 4.36 -9.83 28.52
C ILE A 142 5.22 -10.61 27.50
N PHE A 143 4.58 -11.08 26.42
CA PHE A 143 5.22 -11.82 25.34
C PHE A 143 4.95 -11.11 24.00
N PRO A 144 5.81 -10.15 23.61
CA PRO A 144 5.64 -9.40 22.37
C PRO A 144 6.13 -10.21 21.16
N TRP A 145 5.36 -10.14 20.08
CA TRP A 145 5.68 -10.71 18.76
C TRP A 145 6.02 -9.59 17.77
N ILE A 146 7.29 -9.47 17.40
CA ILE A 146 7.81 -8.32 16.65
C ILE A 146 7.64 -8.53 15.16
N CYS A 147 6.72 -7.75 14.59
CA CYS A 147 6.29 -7.86 13.21
C CYS A 147 7.28 -7.19 12.26
N ALA A 148 7.88 -7.95 11.36
CA ALA A 148 8.77 -7.44 10.34
C ALA A 148 8.59 -8.23 9.05
N ASP A 149 8.59 -7.56 7.90
CA ASP A 149 8.73 -8.21 6.60
C ASP A 149 10.20 -8.51 6.36
N ARG A 150 10.67 -9.70 6.77
CA ARG A 150 12.10 -10.02 6.79
C ARG A 150 12.65 -10.44 5.43
N SER A 151 11.83 -10.45 4.38
CA SER A 151 12.36 -10.42 3.01
C SER A 151 13.25 -9.18 2.77
N ALA A 152 13.04 -8.13 3.56
CA ALA A 152 13.82 -6.90 3.55
C ALA A 152 15.27 -7.05 4.04
N TYR A 153 15.69 -8.19 4.62
CA TYR A 153 17.09 -8.43 5.01
C TYR A 153 18.08 -8.37 3.84
N ALA A 154 17.61 -8.44 2.60
CA ALA A 154 18.44 -8.14 1.42
C ALA A 154 18.96 -6.69 1.42
N ASN A 155 18.33 -5.78 2.16
CA ASN A 155 18.81 -4.44 2.46
C ASN A 155 19.61 -4.44 3.78
N PRO A 156 20.93 -4.14 3.76
CA PRO A 156 21.76 -4.15 4.96
C PRO A 156 21.33 -3.12 6.02
N ASP A 157 20.79 -1.96 5.61
CA ASP A 157 20.35 -0.93 6.56
C ASP A 157 19.12 -1.40 7.34
N PHE A 158 18.21 -2.13 6.67
CA PHE A 158 17.08 -2.76 7.31
C PHE A 158 17.54 -3.85 8.30
N ALA A 159 18.47 -4.72 7.88
CA ALA A 159 19.00 -5.78 8.73
C ALA A 159 19.67 -5.22 10.00
N ALA A 160 20.45 -4.15 9.86
CA ALA A 160 21.08 -3.47 10.99
C ALA A 160 20.05 -2.83 11.94
N MET A 161 19.07 -2.11 11.39
CA MET A 161 18.00 -1.48 12.17
C MET A 161 17.17 -2.52 12.93
N GLU A 162 16.78 -3.61 12.26
CA GLU A 162 16.00 -4.66 12.89
C GLU A 162 16.79 -5.38 13.99
N SER A 163 18.06 -5.69 13.76
CA SER A 163 18.92 -6.31 14.76
C SER A 163 18.99 -5.47 16.05
N VAL A 164 19.16 -4.14 15.93
CA VAL A 164 19.14 -3.22 17.07
C VAL A 164 17.80 -3.24 17.79
N ASN A 165 16.68 -3.20 17.05
CA ASN A 165 15.34 -3.19 17.63
C ASN A 165 15.01 -4.50 18.35
N LEU A 166 15.34 -5.66 17.77
CA LEU A 166 15.14 -6.97 18.40
C LEU A 166 15.96 -7.09 19.69
N ALA A 167 17.23 -6.67 19.66
CA ALA A 167 18.07 -6.67 20.85
C ALA A 167 17.52 -5.74 21.95
N ALA A 168 16.92 -4.61 21.58
CA ALA A 168 16.24 -3.72 22.52
C ALA A 168 14.97 -4.36 23.12
N TRP A 169 14.16 -5.04 22.31
CA TRP A 169 13.01 -5.82 22.78
C TRP A 169 13.41 -6.92 23.77
N VAL A 170 14.49 -7.67 23.48
CA VAL A 170 15.00 -8.71 24.39
C VAL A 170 15.50 -8.11 25.72
N ARG A 171 16.04 -6.88 25.70
CA ARG A 171 16.47 -6.17 26.92
C ARG A 171 15.34 -5.43 27.66
N SER A 172 14.12 -5.41 27.14
CA SER A 172 13.01 -4.64 27.72
C SER A 172 12.56 -5.14 29.10
N GLY A 173 12.94 -6.35 29.51
CA GLY A 173 12.56 -6.97 30.80
C GLY A 173 11.55 -8.11 30.66
N VAL A 174 10.99 -8.31 29.47
CA VAL A 174 10.17 -9.49 29.15
C VAL A 174 10.96 -10.79 29.28
N ARG A 175 10.27 -11.90 29.58
CA ARG A 175 10.92 -13.22 29.64
C ARG A 175 11.22 -13.78 28.25
N ARG A 176 10.38 -13.47 27.26
CA ARG A 176 10.43 -14.02 25.91
C ARG A 176 10.06 -12.95 24.91
N VAL A 177 10.64 -13.04 23.73
CA VAL A 177 10.28 -12.26 22.54
C VAL A 177 10.02 -13.24 21.41
N GLY A 178 8.98 -12.98 20.62
CA GLY A 178 8.68 -13.69 19.39
C GLY A 178 8.99 -12.83 18.17
N ALA A 179 9.36 -13.46 17.06
CA ALA A 179 9.40 -12.83 15.74
C ALA A 179 8.15 -13.21 14.96
N TYR A 180 7.53 -12.21 14.32
CA TYR A 180 6.38 -12.39 13.44
C TYR A 180 6.77 -11.94 12.04
N ASP A 181 6.76 -12.86 11.07
CA ASP A 181 7.25 -12.63 9.71
C ASP A 181 6.17 -12.86 8.64
N TYR A 182 6.38 -12.32 7.45
CA TYR A 182 5.42 -12.31 6.34
C TYR A 182 6.01 -13.03 5.14
N TRP A 183 5.81 -14.34 5.08
CA TRP A 183 6.27 -15.24 4.01
C TRP A 183 5.27 -15.39 2.86
N TYR A 184 4.32 -14.46 2.74
CA TYR A 184 3.26 -14.44 1.74
C TYR A 184 3.68 -14.90 0.34
N GLY A 185 2.78 -15.66 -0.28
CA GLY A 185 2.91 -16.20 -1.64
C GLY A 185 1.79 -15.74 -2.57
N ALA A 186 0.57 -16.22 -2.30
CA ALA A 186 -0.61 -16.00 -3.14
C ALA A 186 -0.99 -14.51 -3.31
N ASP A 187 -0.54 -13.64 -2.40
CA ASP A 187 -0.76 -12.20 -2.45
C ASP A 187 0.17 -11.44 -3.43
N TYR A 188 1.02 -12.17 -4.17
CA TYR A 188 1.98 -11.64 -5.14
C TYR A 188 1.82 -12.34 -6.48
N THR A 189 1.87 -11.58 -7.58
CA THR A 189 1.64 -12.14 -8.93
C THR A 189 2.87 -12.77 -9.53
N VAL A 190 4.04 -12.58 -8.91
CA VAL A 190 5.31 -13.24 -9.24
C VAL A 190 5.83 -13.98 -8.01
N PRO A 191 6.56 -15.11 -8.17
CA PRO A 191 7.08 -15.87 -7.03
C PRO A 191 7.90 -14.99 -6.08
N ARG A 192 7.47 -14.85 -4.83
CA ARG A 192 8.15 -14.05 -3.80
C ARG A 192 9.24 -14.87 -3.11
N VAL A 193 10.46 -14.77 -3.64
CA VAL A 193 11.63 -15.59 -3.25
C VAL A 193 12.64 -14.73 -2.50
N SER A 194 13.06 -15.18 -1.32
CA SER A 194 13.99 -14.45 -0.44
C SER A 194 14.77 -15.41 0.47
N PHE A 195 15.36 -16.48 -0.09
CA PHE A 195 15.96 -17.56 0.70
C PHE A 195 17.15 -17.10 1.54
N ARG A 196 18.06 -16.29 0.98
CA ARG A 196 19.20 -15.74 1.71
C ARG A 196 18.74 -14.81 2.82
N ALA A 197 17.88 -13.84 2.48
CA ALA A 197 17.29 -12.92 3.45
C ALA A 197 16.55 -13.68 4.58
N GLN A 198 15.79 -14.73 4.25
CA GLN A 198 15.12 -15.59 5.24
C GLN A 198 16.14 -16.28 6.16
N ALA A 199 17.22 -16.82 5.60
CA ALA A 199 18.25 -17.49 6.38
C ALA A 199 19.00 -16.53 7.31
N ASP A 200 19.38 -15.36 6.80
CA ASP A 200 20.07 -14.32 7.57
C ASP A 200 19.17 -13.76 8.67
N ALA A 201 17.88 -13.59 8.38
CA ALA A 201 16.89 -13.15 9.33
C ALA A 201 16.70 -14.15 10.47
N ILE A 202 16.54 -15.45 10.17
CA ILE A 202 16.38 -16.49 11.19
C ILE A 202 17.62 -16.55 12.10
N ARG A 203 18.83 -16.50 11.52
CA ARG A 203 20.08 -16.44 12.29
C ARG A 203 20.16 -15.21 13.19
N THR A 204 19.83 -14.03 12.63
CA THR A 204 19.89 -12.75 13.36
C THR A 204 18.90 -12.72 14.52
N VAL A 205 17.67 -13.15 14.26
CA VAL A 205 16.60 -13.24 15.26
C VAL A 205 17.00 -14.18 16.40
N HIS A 206 17.51 -15.36 16.08
CA HIS A 206 18.02 -16.30 17.08
C HIS A 206 19.20 -15.70 17.88
N ALA A 207 20.16 -15.09 17.20
CA ALA A 207 21.33 -14.47 17.84
C ALA A 207 20.96 -13.30 18.77
N ALA A 208 19.87 -12.58 18.48
CA ALA A 208 19.35 -11.52 19.34
C ALA A 208 18.74 -12.05 20.65
N GLY A 209 18.47 -13.36 20.77
CA GLY A 209 17.83 -13.98 21.93
C GLY A 209 16.30 -14.12 21.81
N VAL A 210 15.76 -13.96 20.60
CA VAL A 210 14.34 -14.22 20.33
C VAL A 210 14.10 -15.73 20.30
N VAL A 211 13.01 -16.17 20.93
CA VAL A 211 12.74 -17.61 21.17
C VAL A 211 11.47 -18.11 20.47
N GLY A 212 10.58 -17.20 20.05
CA GLY A 212 9.37 -17.54 19.29
C GLY A 212 9.52 -17.18 17.82
N TRP A 213 8.91 -17.96 16.93
CA TRP A 213 8.76 -17.62 15.52
C TRP A 213 7.35 -17.92 15.04
N TYR A 214 6.77 -16.96 14.34
CA TYR A 214 5.51 -17.10 13.61
C TYR A 214 5.70 -16.52 12.21
N ALA A 215 5.14 -17.18 11.20
CA ALA A 215 5.17 -16.68 9.83
C ALA A 215 3.81 -16.82 9.14
N GLU A 216 3.30 -15.71 8.61
CA GLU A 216 2.17 -15.75 7.69
C GLU A 216 2.63 -16.22 6.32
N LEU A 217 2.23 -17.42 5.93
CA LEU A 217 2.72 -18.01 4.69
C LEU A 217 1.84 -17.67 3.47
N ALA A 218 0.51 -17.71 3.62
CA ALA A 218 -0.46 -17.62 2.51
C ALA A 218 0.07 -18.23 1.19
N PRO A 219 0.45 -19.52 1.17
CA PRO A 219 1.30 -20.05 0.12
C PRO A 219 0.55 -20.21 -1.21
N LEU A 220 1.24 -19.92 -2.29
CA LEU A 220 1.02 -20.56 -3.57
C LEU A 220 2.04 -21.69 -3.69
N TRP A 221 1.67 -22.92 -3.31
CA TRP A 221 2.62 -24.03 -3.14
C TRP A 221 3.47 -24.36 -4.36
N ALA A 222 2.97 -24.06 -5.56
CA ALA A 222 3.73 -24.13 -6.80
C ALA A 222 5.06 -23.35 -6.72
N PHE A 223 5.07 -22.23 -6.00
CA PHE A 223 6.23 -21.35 -5.81
C PHE A 223 6.86 -21.45 -4.42
N ASP A 224 6.05 -21.57 -3.37
CA ASP A 224 6.48 -21.30 -1.99
C ASP A 224 6.93 -22.54 -1.20
N ALA A 225 6.72 -23.74 -1.73
CA ALA A 225 7.17 -24.97 -1.09
C ALA A 225 8.67 -24.98 -0.67
N PRO A 226 9.66 -24.49 -1.47
CA PRO A 226 11.04 -24.41 -1.01
C PRO A 226 11.24 -23.41 0.13
N LYS A 227 10.53 -22.28 0.12
CA LYS A 227 10.60 -21.24 1.15
C LYS A 227 10.11 -21.76 2.50
N ALA A 228 8.98 -22.46 2.51
CA ALA A 228 8.44 -23.08 3.72
C ALA A 228 9.35 -24.19 4.25
N TRP A 229 9.88 -25.04 3.37
CA TRP A 229 10.77 -26.12 3.79
C TRP A 229 12.13 -25.61 4.31
N LEU A 230 12.73 -24.62 3.64
CA LEU A 230 13.97 -23.98 4.10
C LEU A 230 13.76 -23.34 5.47
N GLY A 231 12.71 -22.53 5.62
CA GLY A 231 12.35 -21.91 6.89
C GLY A 231 12.17 -22.93 8.02
N ALA A 232 11.43 -24.02 7.78
CA ALA A 232 11.24 -25.08 8.77
C ALA A 232 12.57 -25.75 9.21
N LYS A 233 13.51 -25.94 8.27
CA LYS A 233 14.83 -26.50 8.59
C LYS A 233 15.70 -25.54 9.39
N LEU A 234 15.74 -24.28 8.99
CA LEU A 234 16.52 -23.26 9.71
C LEU A 234 15.91 -22.90 11.07
N LEU A 235 14.60 -23.05 11.26
CA LEU A 235 13.98 -22.91 12.59
C LEU A 235 14.25 -24.12 13.50
N GLN A 236 14.51 -25.30 12.93
CA GLN A 236 15.00 -26.46 13.68
C GLN A 236 16.45 -26.26 14.13
N ASP A 237 17.29 -25.73 13.24
CA ASP A 237 18.69 -25.40 13.52
C ASP A 237 19.16 -24.22 12.63
N PRO A 238 19.30 -23.00 13.19
CA PRO A 238 19.74 -21.82 12.44
C PRO A 238 21.17 -21.91 11.90
N GLY A 239 21.98 -22.85 12.40
CA GLY A 239 23.37 -23.06 11.96
C GLY A 239 23.50 -23.76 10.62
N GLN A 240 22.43 -24.37 10.10
CA GLN A 240 22.48 -25.15 8.86
C GLN A 240 22.87 -24.31 7.64
N ASP A 241 23.50 -24.96 6.66
CA ASP A 241 23.82 -24.38 5.37
C ASP A 241 22.56 -24.31 4.50
N ALA A 242 22.05 -23.08 4.28
CA ALA A 242 20.87 -22.82 3.49
C ALA A 242 21.01 -23.26 2.02
N GLU A 243 22.19 -23.12 1.41
CA GLU A 243 22.42 -23.51 0.02
C GLU A 243 22.47 -25.05 -0.12
N ALA A 244 23.02 -25.75 0.87
CA ALA A 244 22.99 -27.22 0.91
C ALA A 244 21.57 -27.76 1.15
N LEU A 245 20.80 -27.12 2.02
CA LEU A 245 19.39 -27.40 2.23
C LEU A 245 18.60 -27.23 0.92
N LEU A 246 18.72 -26.08 0.26
CA LEU A 246 18.06 -25.84 -1.03
C LEU A 246 18.49 -26.87 -2.08
N ALA A 247 19.78 -27.20 -2.18
CA ALA A 247 20.26 -28.24 -3.10
C ALA A 247 19.52 -29.58 -2.89
N THR A 248 19.37 -29.98 -1.61
CA THR A 248 18.64 -31.19 -1.22
C THR A 248 17.18 -31.12 -1.64
N TRP A 249 16.51 -30.01 -1.35
CA TRP A 249 15.10 -29.83 -1.70
C TRP A 249 14.88 -29.86 -3.22
N PHE A 250 15.67 -29.10 -4.00
CA PHE A 250 15.52 -29.05 -5.45
C PHE A 250 15.82 -30.40 -6.10
N ALA A 251 16.82 -31.14 -5.62
CA ALA A 251 17.11 -32.50 -6.09
C ALA A 251 15.93 -33.46 -5.84
N ALA A 252 15.31 -33.38 -4.66
CA ALA A 252 14.13 -34.19 -4.35
C ALA A 252 12.91 -33.77 -5.20
N ALA A 253 12.66 -32.46 -5.30
CA ALA A 253 11.49 -31.87 -5.93
C ALA A 253 11.47 -31.97 -7.46
N TYR A 254 12.64 -31.88 -8.11
CA TYR A 254 12.75 -31.78 -9.57
C TYR A 254 13.74 -32.76 -10.19
N GLY A 255 14.49 -33.54 -9.40
CA GLY A 255 15.35 -34.62 -9.92
C GLY A 255 16.32 -34.13 -10.99
N PRO A 256 16.34 -34.73 -12.21
CA PRO A 256 17.17 -34.28 -13.32
C PRO A 256 17.05 -32.78 -13.67
N ALA A 257 15.91 -32.15 -13.38
CA ALA A 257 15.66 -30.73 -13.63
C ALA A 257 16.04 -29.80 -12.47
N ALA A 258 16.63 -30.33 -11.38
CA ALA A 258 16.94 -29.56 -10.19
C ALA A 258 17.85 -28.35 -10.45
N ALA A 259 18.85 -28.50 -11.32
CA ALA A 259 19.77 -27.41 -11.65
C ALA A 259 19.05 -26.25 -12.35
N GLU A 260 18.21 -26.55 -13.34
CA GLU A 260 17.43 -25.55 -14.09
C GLU A 260 16.46 -24.80 -13.17
N MET A 261 15.72 -25.54 -12.34
CA MET A 261 14.75 -24.94 -11.41
C MET A 261 15.44 -24.12 -10.32
N ARG A 262 16.53 -24.60 -9.72
CA ARG A 262 17.29 -23.81 -8.76
C ARG A 262 17.83 -22.53 -9.39
N ALA A 263 18.27 -22.60 -10.63
CA ALA A 263 18.77 -21.44 -11.34
C ALA A 263 17.65 -20.47 -11.76
N ALA A 264 16.41 -20.93 -11.97
CA ALA A 264 15.23 -20.07 -12.12
C ALA A 264 14.91 -19.32 -10.82
N TYR A 265 14.92 -20.02 -9.68
CA TYR A 265 14.70 -19.39 -8.37
C TYR A 265 15.78 -18.38 -7.99
N ARG A 266 17.03 -18.56 -8.43
CA ARG A 266 18.08 -17.54 -8.25
C ARG A 266 17.82 -16.24 -9.00
N VAL A 267 17.22 -16.33 -10.20
CA VAL A 267 16.79 -15.12 -10.95
C VAL A 267 15.68 -14.41 -10.18
N LEU A 268 14.70 -15.17 -9.68
CA LEU A 268 13.60 -14.64 -8.86
C LEU A 268 14.12 -13.97 -7.59
N GLU A 269 15.00 -14.64 -6.84
CA GLU A 269 15.62 -14.11 -5.63
C GLU A 269 16.40 -12.82 -5.91
N GLY A 270 17.23 -12.78 -6.94
CA GLY A 270 18.00 -11.58 -7.30
C GLY A 270 17.10 -10.40 -7.68
N ALA A 271 15.93 -10.63 -8.28
CA ALA A 271 14.97 -9.58 -8.57
C ALA A 271 14.35 -9.00 -7.28
N TRP A 272 13.97 -9.86 -6.34
CA TRP A 272 13.45 -9.45 -5.03
C TRP A 272 14.51 -8.80 -4.14
N GLU A 273 15.76 -9.23 -4.20
CA GLU A 273 16.88 -8.56 -3.51
C GLU A 273 17.03 -7.11 -4.00
N ARG A 274 16.91 -6.87 -5.31
CA ARG A 274 16.94 -5.51 -5.88
C ARG A 274 15.73 -4.68 -5.48
N ASP A 275 14.52 -5.24 -5.56
CA ASP A 275 13.29 -4.53 -5.15
C ASP A 275 13.35 -4.19 -3.65
N ALA A 276 13.88 -5.09 -2.83
CA ALA A 276 14.07 -4.86 -1.40
C ALA A 276 15.00 -3.68 -1.12
N ARG A 277 16.15 -3.60 -1.81
CA ARG A 277 17.05 -2.44 -1.68
C ARG A 277 16.39 -1.15 -2.15
N ALA A 278 15.64 -1.20 -3.24
CA ALA A 278 14.89 -0.05 -3.74
C ALA A 278 13.75 0.40 -2.79
N GLY A 279 13.20 -0.53 -2.01
CA GLY A 279 12.17 -0.26 -1.02
C GLY A 279 12.66 0.41 0.26
N GLY A 280 13.98 0.42 0.51
CA GLY A 280 14.56 1.06 1.69
C GLY A 280 14.26 0.33 3.01
N VAL A 281 14.46 1.01 4.14
CA VAL A 281 14.23 0.45 5.48
C VAL A 281 12.74 0.36 5.84
N ASP A 282 11.88 1.06 5.11
CA ASP A 282 10.44 1.16 5.38
C ASP A 282 9.58 0.29 4.46
N GLN A 283 10.23 -0.52 3.62
CA GLN A 283 9.50 -1.51 2.85
C GLN A 283 8.75 -2.44 3.81
N TRP A 284 7.44 -2.46 3.64
CA TRP A 284 6.54 -3.26 4.43
C TRP A 284 5.59 -3.94 3.46
N ILE A 285 5.71 -5.27 3.32
CA ILE A 285 4.94 -6.11 2.40
C ILE A 285 4.73 -5.42 1.04
N ARG A 286 5.81 -4.83 0.53
CA ARG A 286 5.78 -3.98 -0.67
C ARG A 286 5.18 -4.79 -1.82
N HIS A 287 4.20 -4.21 -2.52
CA HIS A 287 3.40 -4.83 -3.60
C HIS A 287 2.28 -5.79 -3.19
N PHE A 288 2.04 -6.03 -1.90
CA PHE A 288 0.98 -6.91 -1.40
C PHE A 288 -0.39 -6.61 -2.03
N ARG A 289 -0.99 -7.60 -2.69
CA ARG A 289 -2.31 -7.51 -3.35
C ARG A 289 -2.44 -6.36 -4.34
N THR A 290 -1.33 -6.00 -5.00
CA THR A 290 -1.31 -5.00 -6.07
C THR A 290 -0.69 -5.56 -7.33
N GLU A 291 -1.00 -4.94 -8.46
CA GLU A 291 -0.34 -5.24 -9.74
C GLU A 291 1.16 -4.89 -9.76
N GLY A 292 1.68 -4.16 -8.76
CA GLY A 292 3.07 -3.71 -8.69
C GLY A 292 4.09 -4.85 -8.69
N SER A 293 3.75 -5.99 -8.07
CA SER A 293 4.64 -7.15 -7.96
C SER A 293 5.06 -7.71 -9.32
N THR A 294 4.20 -7.55 -10.33
CA THR A 294 4.45 -7.90 -11.73
C THR A 294 5.74 -7.32 -12.29
N PHE A 295 6.15 -6.14 -11.82
CA PHE A 295 7.30 -5.38 -12.33
C PHE A 295 8.57 -5.56 -11.51
N VAL A 296 8.56 -6.41 -10.49
CA VAL A 296 9.80 -6.82 -9.79
C VAL A 296 10.78 -7.46 -10.77
N LEU A 297 10.26 -8.24 -11.73
CA LEU A 297 11.06 -8.84 -12.80
C LEU A 297 11.10 -7.95 -14.04
N THR A 298 12.30 -7.74 -14.57
CA THR A 298 12.48 -7.19 -15.92
C THR A 298 11.97 -8.16 -16.98
N SER A 299 11.79 -7.70 -18.22
CA SER A 299 11.41 -8.58 -19.33
C SER A 299 12.47 -9.64 -19.63
N ALA A 300 13.76 -9.30 -19.46
CA ALA A 300 14.86 -10.24 -19.64
C ALA A 300 14.85 -11.35 -18.58
N GLU A 301 14.57 -11.01 -17.32
CA GLU A 301 14.48 -12.00 -16.24
C GLU A 301 13.26 -12.90 -16.39
N LEU A 302 12.12 -12.35 -16.80
CA LEU A 302 10.93 -13.15 -17.13
C LEU A 302 11.23 -14.17 -18.25
N ALA A 303 11.95 -13.75 -19.29
CA ALA A 303 12.37 -14.63 -20.37
C ALA A 303 13.37 -15.69 -19.87
N ALA A 304 14.31 -15.32 -19.00
CA ALA A 304 15.27 -16.23 -18.40
C ALA A 304 14.59 -17.31 -17.54
N VAL A 305 13.64 -16.93 -16.69
CA VAL A 305 12.86 -17.90 -15.89
C VAL A 305 12.05 -18.82 -16.80
N SER A 306 11.35 -18.26 -17.79
CA SER A 306 10.57 -19.05 -18.76
C SER A 306 11.44 -20.08 -19.50
N ALA A 307 12.63 -19.69 -19.98
CA ALA A 307 13.55 -20.59 -20.66
C ALA A 307 14.02 -21.75 -19.76
N ARG A 308 14.25 -21.47 -18.47
CA ARG A 308 14.66 -22.48 -17.48
C ARG A 308 13.53 -23.46 -17.16
N VAL A 309 12.29 -22.99 -17.07
CA VAL A 309 11.11 -23.87 -16.89
C VAL A 309 10.96 -24.81 -18.09
N GLU A 310 11.13 -24.31 -19.31
CA GLU A 310 11.07 -25.16 -20.51
C GLU A 310 12.26 -26.12 -20.64
N ALA A 311 13.45 -25.72 -20.20
CA ALA A 311 14.60 -26.64 -20.10
C ALA A 311 14.33 -27.75 -19.08
N ALA A 312 13.79 -27.40 -17.90
CA ALA A 312 13.39 -28.36 -16.88
C ALA A 312 12.36 -29.38 -17.41
N ARG A 313 11.35 -28.91 -18.18
CA ARG A 313 10.34 -29.78 -18.80
C ARG A 313 10.98 -30.80 -19.74
N ARG A 314 11.88 -30.35 -20.62
CA ARG A 314 12.61 -31.22 -21.55
C ARG A 314 13.47 -32.26 -20.82
N LEU A 315 14.18 -31.86 -19.76
CA LEU A 315 15.02 -32.77 -18.97
C LEU A 315 14.21 -33.88 -18.31
N LEU A 316 13.03 -33.57 -17.76
CA LEU A 316 12.14 -34.57 -17.16
C LEU A 316 11.43 -35.41 -18.21
N ALA A 317 11.09 -34.85 -19.37
CA ALA A 317 10.46 -35.59 -20.47
C ALA A 317 11.41 -36.64 -21.08
N ALA A 318 12.70 -36.34 -21.17
CA ALA A 318 13.74 -37.23 -21.70
C ALA A 318 14.04 -38.46 -20.80
N GLN A 319 13.36 -38.59 -19.66
CA GLN A 319 13.52 -39.74 -18.76
C GLN A 319 12.55 -40.87 -19.15
N ASP A 320 13.08 -41.93 -19.76
CA ASP A 320 12.27 -43.03 -20.32
C ASP A 320 11.71 -44.00 -19.28
N LYS A 321 12.30 -44.07 -18.08
CA LYS A 321 11.90 -45.02 -17.03
C LYS A 321 10.93 -44.35 -16.05
N PRO A 322 9.62 -44.62 -16.13
CA PRO A 322 8.67 -44.06 -15.16
C PRO A 322 8.93 -44.67 -13.78
N THR A 323 9.21 -43.80 -12.81
CA THR A 323 9.21 -44.15 -11.39
C THR A 323 8.19 -43.28 -10.68
N PHE A 324 7.66 -43.71 -9.54
CA PHE A 324 6.77 -42.89 -8.71
C PHE A 324 7.42 -41.53 -8.38
N ARG A 325 8.73 -41.53 -8.08
CA ARG A 325 9.49 -40.30 -7.82
C ARG A 325 9.51 -39.38 -9.05
N LEU A 326 9.79 -39.91 -10.23
CA LEU A 326 9.80 -39.13 -11.47
C LEU A 326 8.40 -38.57 -11.80
N ALA A 327 7.34 -39.34 -11.56
CA ALA A 327 5.97 -38.87 -11.72
C ALA A 327 5.67 -37.66 -10.81
N ASN A 328 6.07 -37.73 -9.53
CA ASN A 328 5.91 -36.61 -8.59
C ASN A 328 6.75 -35.38 -8.99
N GLN A 329 7.95 -35.59 -9.52
CA GLN A 329 8.82 -34.51 -10.01
C GLN A 329 8.21 -33.79 -11.22
N ARG A 330 7.66 -34.55 -12.18
CA ARG A 330 6.90 -34.00 -13.31
C ARG A 330 5.67 -33.23 -12.83
N TRP A 331 4.90 -33.82 -11.92
CA TRP A 331 3.70 -33.19 -11.35
C TRP A 331 3.99 -31.87 -10.64
N ARG A 332 5.09 -31.80 -9.88
CA ARG A 332 5.53 -30.57 -9.21
C ARG A 332 6.06 -29.53 -10.20
N LEU A 333 6.76 -29.94 -11.25
CA LEU A 333 7.20 -29.04 -12.31
C LEU A 333 6.01 -28.43 -13.05
N GLU A 334 4.99 -29.23 -13.39
CA GLU A 334 3.80 -28.73 -14.10
C GLU A 334 3.01 -27.72 -13.24
N GLN A 335 2.90 -27.94 -11.93
CA GLN A 335 2.35 -26.92 -11.02
C GLN A 335 3.09 -25.59 -11.10
N PHE A 336 4.43 -25.62 -11.02
CA PHE A 336 5.23 -24.40 -11.15
C PHE A 336 5.00 -23.75 -12.51
N ALA A 337 5.02 -24.54 -13.58
CA ALA A 337 4.94 -24.04 -14.94
C ALA A 337 3.57 -23.44 -15.27
N GLU A 338 2.48 -24.03 -14.79
CA GLU A 338 1.13 -23.47 -14.93
C GLU A 338 0.94 -22.20 -14.09
N ALA A 339 1.45 -22.19 -12.84
CA ALA A 339 1.45 -20.97 -12.02
C ALA A 339 2.29 -19.86 -12.67
N TRP A 340 3.42 -20.22 -13.28
CA TRP A 340 4.29 -19.29 -14.00
C TRP A 340 3.63 -18.75 -15.27
N ALA A 341 2.91 -19.59 -16.01
CA ALA A 341 2.10 -19.15 -17.15
C ALA A 341 1.00 -18.17 -16.71
N LEU A 342 0.36 -18.42 -15.56
CA LEU A 342 -0.61 -17.52 -14.97
C LEU A 342 0.02 -16.16 -14.60
N SER A 343 1.21 -16.17 -14.00
CA SER A 343 1.99 -14.96 -13.69
C SER A 343 2.28 -14.14 -14.95
N CYS A 344 2.74 -14.80 -16.02
CA CYS A 344 2.97 -14.17 -17.32
C CYS A 344 1.69 -13.60 -17.93
N ALA A 345 0.58 -14.33 -17.85
CA ALA A 345 -0.71 -13.87 -18.35
C ALA A 345 -1.22 -12.63 -17.59
N PHE A 346 -1.07 -12.60 -16.26
CA PHE A 346 -1.40 -11.43 -15.47
C PHE A 346 -0.53 -10.23 -15.85
N ARG A 347 0.77 -10.45 -16.06
CA ARG A 347 1.66 -9.41 -16.57
C ARG A 347 1.18 -8.84 -17.90
N GLY A 348 0.68 -9.68 -18.80
CA GLY A 348 0.04 -9.25 -20.04
C GLY A 348 -1.15 -8.31 -19.80
N VAL A 349 -2.03 -8.64 -18.85
CA VAL A 349 -3.15 -7.76 -18.46
C VAL A 349 -2.66 -6.40 -17.98
N VAL A 350 -1.67 -6.39 -17.07
CA VAL A 350 -1.13 -5.15 -16.50
C VAL A 350 -0.41 -4.32 -17.57
N ALA A 351 0.32 -4.95 -18.49
CA ALA A 351 0.95 -4.27 -19.62
C ALA A 351 -0.11 -3.62 -20.52
N THR A 352 -1.24 -4.29 -20.78
CA THR A 352 -2.35 -3.69 -21.52
C THR A 352 -2.91 -2.48 -20.78
N ARG A 353 -3.16 -2.58 -19.46
CA ARG A 353 -3.67 -1.45 -18.65
C ARG A 353 -2.75 -0.22 -18.64
N ARG A 354 -1.44 -0.43 -18.82
CA ARG A 354 -0.41 0.61 -18.81
C ARG A 354 0.08 0.98 -20.21
N ALA A 355 -0.67 0.60 -21.25
CA ALA A 355 -0.39 1.08 -22.60
C ALA A 355 -0.38 2.63 -22.62
N ALA A 356 0.40 3.21 -23.52
CA ALA A 356 0.41 4.66 -23.72
C ALA A 356 -0.99 5.16 -24.09
N ASP A 357 -1.28 6.41 -23.72
CA ASP A 357 -2.56 7.02 -24.05
C ASP A 357 -2.82 6.97 -25.56
N PRO A 358 -4.04 6.61 -25.98
CA PRO A 358 -4.36 6.44 -27.38
C PRO A 358 -4.24 7.76 -28.13
N ALA A 359 -3.54 7.78 -29.26
CA ALA A 359 -3.33 8.99 -30.04
C ALA A 359 -4.60 9.44 -30.81
N ASN A 360 -5.56 8.54 -30.99
CA ASN A 360 -6.80 8.81 -31.68
C ASN A 360 -7.93 7.85 -31.25
N ALA A 361 -9.15 8.16 -31.69
CA ALA A 361 -10.33 7.42 -31.28
C ALA A 361 -10.36 5.95 -31.74
N ALA A 362 -9.75 5.62 -32.88
CA ALA A 362 -9.70 4.23 -33.35
C ALA A 362 -8.76 3.39 -32.47
N GLU A 363 -7.61 3.97 -32.10
CA GLU A 363 -6.67 3.36 -31.16
C GLU A 363 -7.31 3.16 -29.78
N ALA A 364 -8.04 4.15 -29.28
CA ALA A 364 -8.74 4.05 -28.00
C ALA A 364 -9.72 2.86 -27.96
N VAL A 365 -10.52 2.69 -29.02
CA VAL A 365 -11.44 1.54 -29.15
C VAL A 365 -10.68 0.20 -29.20
N ALA A 366 -9.57 0.16 -29.91
CA ALA A 366 -8.73 -1.03 -30.00
C ALA A 366 -8.12 -1.40 -28.64
N GLN A 367 -7.61 -0.41 -27.89
CA GLN A 367 -7.05 -0.60 -26.55
C GLN A 367 -8.11 -1.08 -25.55
N LEU A 368 -9.31 -0.48 -25.56
CA LEU A 368 -10.45 -0.93 -24.75
C LEU A 368 -10.80 -2.40 -25.03
N SER A 369 -10.90 -2.78 -26.31
CA SER A 369 -11.20 -4.15 -26.73
C SER A 369 -10.09 -5.14 -26.35
N ALA A 370 -8.83 -4.73 -26.52
CA ALA A 370 -7.66 -5.53 -26.15
C ALA A 370 -7.60 -5.78 -24.64
N LEU A 371 -7.91 -4.77 -23.82
CA LEU A 371 -7.96 -4.90 -22.36
C LEU A 371 -9.06 -5.87 -21.93
N SER A 372 -10.28 -5.73 -22.46
CA SER A 372 -11.38 -6.66 -22.17
C SER A 372 -11.05 -8.10 -22.55
N ALA A 373 -10.39 -8.30 -23.69
CA ALA A 373 -9.95 -9.61 -24.15
C ALA A 373 -8.86 -10.21 -23.23
N ALA A 374 -7.86 -9.41 -22.86
CA ALA A 374 -6.77 -9.83 -21.98
C ALA A 374 -7.29 -10.22 -20.59
N GLU A 375 -8.15 -9.40 -19.98
CA GLU A 375 -8.74 -9.70 -18.67
C GLU A 375 -9.65 -10.94 -18.70
N SER A 376 -10.42 -11.11 -19.78
CA SER A 376 -11.27 -12.29 -19.97
C SER A 376 -10.46 -13.57 -20.14
N ALA A 377 -9.36 -13.51 -20.92
CA ALA A 377 -8.44 -14.62 -21.08
C ALA A 377 -7.77 -14.98 -19.75
N TYR A 378 -7.29 -13.97 -19.01
CA TYR A 378 -6.70 -14.17 -17.69
C TYR A 378 -7.70 -14.78 -16.70
N ARG A 379 -8.94 -14.30 -16.64
CA ARG A 379 -9.98 -14.86 -15.76
C ARG A 379 -10.23 -16.35 -16.03
N ARG A 380 -10.23 -16.77 -17.29
CA ARG A 380 -10.34 -18.19 -17.65
C ARG A 380 -9.11 -18.99 -17.20
N ALA A 381 -7.91 -18.43 -17.39
CA ALA A 381 -6.67 -19.05 -16.95
C ALA A 381 -6.63 -19.20 -15.41
N GLU A 382 -7.02 -18.15 -14.66
CA GLU A 382 -7.13 -18.16 -13.20
C GLU A 382 -8.12 -19.24 -12.72
N SER A 383 -9.30 -19.32 -13.32
CA SER A 383 -10.30 -20.36 -12.98
C SER A 383 -9.78 -21.77 -13.27
N THR A 384 -9.11 -21.95 -14.41
CA THR A 384 -8.53 -23.25 -14.81
C THR A 384 -7.44 -23.66 -13.83
N PHE A 385 -6.52 -22.74 -13.51
CA PHE A 385 -5.46 -22.97 -12.55
C PHE A 385 -6.03 -23.34 -11.17
N ASN A 386 -7.01 -22.60 -10.67
CA ASN A 386 -7.63 -22.89 -9.37
C ASN A 386 -8.40 -24.21 -9.35
N THR A 387 -8.95 -24.64 -10.49
CA THR A 387 -9.62 -25.95 -10.61
C THR A 387 -8.60 -27.09 -10.53
N ALA A 388 -7.44 -26.93 -11.16
CA ALA A 388 -6.37 -27.92 -11.16
C ALA A 388 -5.58 -27.96 -9.83
N TRP A 389 -5.29 -26.79 -9.25
CA TRP A 389 -4.30 -26.63 -8.19
C TRP A 389 -4.80 -25.92 -6.92
N GLY A 390 -5.95 -25.25 -6.99
CA GLY A 390 -6.47 -24.41 -5.91
C GLY A 390 -6.84 -25.19 -4.64
N ALA A 391 -7.09 -26.50 -4.74
CA ALA A 391 -7.40 -27.35 -3.59
C ALA A 391 -6.23 -27.55 -2.60
N TYR A 392 -5.00 -27.28 -3.04
CA TYR A 392 -3.80 -27.57 -2.24
C TYR A 392 -3.33 -26.38 -1.39
N GLY A 393 -3.91 -25.18 -1.56
CA GLY A 393 -3.52 -23.95 -0.86
C GLY A 393 -4.61 -22.87 -0.89
N LEU A 394 -4.23 -21.60 -0.76
CA LEU A 394 -5.16 -20.50 -1.02
C LEU A 394 -5.37 -20.35 -2.54
N PRO A 395 -6.62 -20.21 -3.02
CA PRO A 395 -6.88 -20.01 -4.44
C PRO A 395 -6.28 -18.69 -4.90
N VAL A 396 -5.75 -18.67 -6.12
CA VAL A 396 -5.26 -17.45 -6.76
C VAL A 396 -6.44 -16.53 -7.06
N ALA A 397 -6.34 -15.28 -6.63
CA ALA A 397 -7.36 -14.26 -6.87
C ALA A 397 -6.74 -12.92 -7.30
N TRP A 398 -5.67 -12.95 -8.09
CA TRP A 398 -4.95 -11.73 -8.52
C TRP A 398 -5.82 -10.80 -9.36
N SER A 399 -6.86 -11.33 -9.98
CA SER A 399 -7.90 -10.53 -10.63
C SER A 399 -8.67 -9.59 -9.69
N ARG A 400 -8.58 -9.77 -8.37
CA ARG A 400 -9.16 -8.90 -7.34
C ARG A 400 -8.17 -7.88 -6.78
N PHE A 401 -6.91 -7.93 -7.22
CA PHE A 401 -5.89 -7.00 -6.73
C PHE A 401 -6.22 -5.57 -7.13
N ALA A 402 -5.83 -4.63 -6.27
CA ALA A 402 -5.94 -3.22 -6.57
C ALA A 402 -5.14 -2.90 -7.83
N ALA A 403 -5.80 -2.28 -8.81
CA ALA A 403 -5.26 -2.07 -10.14
C ALA A 403 -5.74 -0.75 -10.73
N THR A 404 -4.93 -0.18 -11.62
CA THR A 404 -5.32 0.97 -12.43
C THR A 404 -6.33 0.52 -13.47
N ASN A 405 -7.42 1.30 -13.66
CA ASN A 405 -8.41 1.02 -14.69
C ASN A 405 -8.42 2.17 -15.72
N PRO A 406 -7.77 2.03 -16.89
CA PRO A 406 -7.65 3.11 -17.87
C PRO A 406 -8.90 3.28 -18.76
N ARG A 407 -9.95 2.47 -18.54
CA ARG A 407 -11.15 2.49 -19.37
C ARG A 407 -11.84 3.85 -19.42
N PRO A 408 -12.02 4.59 -18.30
CA PRO A 408 -12.64 5.91 -18.35
C PRO A 408 -11.86 6.89 -19.25
N GLU A 409 -10.54 6.94 -19.11
CA GLU A 409 -9.65 7.84 -19.85
C GLU A 409 -9.63 7.48 -21.34
N TRP A 410 -9.51 6.19 -21.68
CA TRP A 410 -9.56 5.75 -23.07
C TRP A 410 -10.93 5.92 -23.69
N LEU A 411 -12.00 5.76 -22.91
CA LEU A 411 -13.35 6.04 -23.39
C LEU A 411 -13.51 7.52 -23.75
N ASP A 412 -12.96 8.43 -22.94
CA ASP A 412 -12.94 9.86 -23.26
C ASP A 412 -12.08 10.17 -24.48
N ALA A 413 -10.91 9.55 -24.61
CA ALA A 413 -10.07 9.69 -25.79
C ALA A 413 -10.71 9.15 -27.07
N ALA A 414 -11.64 8.19 -26.95
CA ALA A 414 -12.47 7.74 -28.06
C ALA A 414 -13.54 8.77 -28.49
N MET A 415 -13.81 9.77 -27.65
CA MET A 415 -14.88 10.75 -27.82
C MET A 415 -14.43 12.17 -27.43
N PRO A 416 -13.32 12.71 -27.98
CA PRO A 416 -12.67 13.94 -27.49
C PRO A 416 -13.52 15.20 -27.62
N TYR A 417 -14.59 15.17 -28.43
CA TYR A 417 -15.52 16.27 -28.64
C TYR A 417 -16.94 15.95 -28.14
N GLY A 418 -17.06 14.98 -27.23
CA GLY A 418 -18.32 14.49 -26.69
C GLY A 418 -19.05 13.51 -27.61
N PHE A 419 -19.96 12.73 -27.03
CA PHE A 419 -20.68 11.63 -27.68
C PHE A 419 -21.39 12.04 -28.98
N ALA A 420 -22.01 13.21 -28.99
CA ALA A 420 -22.76 13.72 -30.14
C ALA A 420 -21.91 13.89 -31.41
N ARG A 421 -20.60 14.12 -31.25
CA ARG A 421 -19.66 14.36 -32.36
C ARG A 421 -18.86 13.12 -32.77
N VAL A 422 -19.13 11.96 -32.15
CA VAL A 422 -18.46 10.69 -32.49
C VAL A 422 -18.97 10.17 -33.83
N ALA A 423 -18.05 9.85 -34.74
CA ALA A 423 -18.37 9.29 -36.05
C ALA A 423 -19.09 7.93 -35.94
N GLY A 424 -20.00 7.66 -36.89
CA GLY A 424 -20.83 6.45 -36.90
C GLY A 424 -20.07 5.12 -36.74
N PRO A 425 -18.94 4.89 -37.46
CA PRO A 425 -18.14 3.68 -37.30
C PRO A 425 -17.57 3.51 -35.88
N THR A 426 -16.96 4.56 -35.32
CA THR A 426 -16.43 4.58 -33.95
C THR A 426 -17.51 4.33 -32.92
N ARG A 427 -18.69 4.95 -33.10
CA ARG A 427 -19.84 4.77 -32.21
C ARG A 427 -20.33 3.32 -32.18
N ARG A 428 -20.39 2.66 -33.36
CA ARG A 428 -20.74 1.24 -33.44
C ARG A 428 -19.70 0.37 -32.75
N ALA A 429 -18.42 0.63 -32.98
CA ALA A 429 -17.34 -0.13 -32.38
C ALA A 429 -17.31 0.00 -30.84
N LEU A 430 -17.54 1.21 -30.30
CA LEU A 430 -17.69 1.43 -28.86
C LEU A 430 -18.92 0.71 -28.29
N ALA A 431 -20.07 0.75 -28.98
CA ALA A 431 -21.26 0.02 -28.54
C ALA A 431 -21.03 -1.50 -28.51
N THR A 432 -20.34 -2.04 -29.53
CA THR A 432 -19.96 -3.45 -29.59
C THR A 432 -19.01 -3.82 -28.45
N TRP A 433 -17.97 -3.01 -28.21
CA TRP A 433 -17.06 -3.22 -27.07
C TRP A 433 -17.82 -3.18 -25.74
N ALA A 434 -18.64 -2.15 -25.52
CA ALA A 434 -19.37 -1.95 -24.27
C ALA A 434 -20.33 -3.10 -23.95
N ALA A 435 -20.98 -3.67 -24.97
CA ALA A 435 -21.82 -4.85 -24.83
C ALA A 435 -21.03 -6.12 -24.48
N GLY A 436 -19.76 -6.21 -24.91
CA GLY A 436 -18.88 -7.35 -24.64
C GLY A 436 -18.06 -7.26 -23.36
N ASP A 437 -17.82 -6.06 -22.82
CA ASP A 437 -16.98 -5.85 -21.63
C ASP A 437 -17.74 -6.08 -20.31
N THR A 438 -17.90 -7.35 -19.94
CA THR A 438 -18.58 -7.76 -18.71
C THR A 438 -17.73 -7.52 -17.45
N LEU A 439 -16.41 -7.59 -17.55
CA LEU A 439 -15.50 -7.41 -16.42
C LEU A 439 -15.34 -5.94 -16.04
N GLY A 440 -15.17 -5.05 -17.02
CA GLY A 440 -14.99 -3.62 -16.80
C GLY A 440 -16.28 -2.81 -16.69
N ASN A 441 -17.45 -3.48 -16.72
CA ASN A 441 -18.77 -2.83 -16.78
C ASN A 441 -18.92 -1.86 -17.98
N GLY A 442 -18.48 -2.27 -19.16
CA GLY A 442 -18.54 -1.44 -20.37
C GLY A 442 -19.92 -0.85 -20.64
N ALA A 443 -21.01 -1.59 -20.38
CA ALA A 443 -22.38 -1.10 -20.51
C ALA A 443 -22.74 0.06 -19.57
N VAL A 444 -22.15 0.12 -18.36
CA VAL A 444 -22.33 1.26 -17.44
C VAL A 444 -21.52 2.45 -17.93
N LEU A 445 -20.24 2.24 -18.25
CA LEU A 445 -19.36 3.29 -18.76
C LEU A 445 -19.92 3.93 -20.05
N TRP A 446 -20.44 3.10 -20.95
CA TRP A 446 -21.09 3.54 -22.19
C TRP A 446 -22.35 4.37 -21.95
N ARG A 447 -23.18 4.01 -20.96
CA ARG A 447 -24.35 4.81 -20.58
C ARG A 447 -23.92 6.15 -19.98
N LEU A 448 -22.95 6.15 -19.08
CA LEU A 448 -22.41 7.38 -18.47
C LEU A 448 -21.80 8.31 -19.53
N ALA A 449 -21.14 7.76 -20.54
CA ALA A 449 -20.56 8.51 -21.65
C ALA A 449 -21.59 9.21 -22.55
N GLN A 450 -22.84 8.74 -22.57
CA GLN A 450 -23.93 9.32 -23.36
C GLN A 450 -24.63 10.49 -22.67
N LEU A 451 -24.44 10.64 -21.35
CA LEU A 451 -25.03 11.72 -20.60
C LEU A 451 -24.38 13.07 -20.98
N PRO A 452 -25.15 14.18 -20.98
CA PRO A 452 -24.60 15.53 -21.07
C PRO A 452 -23.46 15.72 -20.05
N GLU A 453 -22.46 16.53 -20.38
CA GLU A 453 -21.40 16.89 -19.41
C GLU A 453 -21.97 17.84 -18.34
N ASP A 454 -22.59 17.26 -17.32
CA ASP A 454 -23.09 17.97 -16.14
C ASP A 454 -22.48 17.42 -14.84
N ARG A 455 -22.78 18.08 -13.72
CA ARG A 455 -22.26 17.78 -12.38
C ARG A 455 -22.54 16.33 -11.95
N GLU A 456 -23.65 15.75 -12.41
CA GLU A 456 -24.06 14.38 -12.10
C GLU A 456 -23.16 13.34 -12.78
N ARG A 457 -22.73 13.58 -14.03
CA ARG A 457 -21.76 12.69 -14.71
C ARG A 457 -20.39 12.66 -14.02
N LEU A 458 -19.92 13.80 -13.52
CA LEU A 458 -18.65 13.90 -12.77
C LEU A 458 -18.74 13.17 -11.42
N GLN A 459 -19.83 13.38 -10.68
CA GLN A 459 -20.09 12.72 -9.40
C GLN A 459 -20.20 11.20 -9.56
N ALA A 460 -20.98 10.72 -10.53
CA ALA A 460 -21.14 9.29 -10.81
C ALA A 460 -19.83 8.60 -11.25
N ARG A 461 -18.94 9.32 -11.95
CA ARG A 461 -17.59 8.82 -12.28
C ARG A 461 -16.71 8.68 -11.05
N MET A 462 -16.73 9.67 -10.15
CA MET A 462 -15.98 9.62 -8.90
C MET A 462 -16.47 8.48 -7.99
N GLU A 463 -17.78 8.27 -7.89
CA GLU A 463 -18.39 7.18 -7.11
C GLU A 463 -18.07 5.80 -7.71
N HIS A 464 -18.15 5.63 -9.04
CA HIS A 464 -17.81 4.36 -9.69
C HIS A 464 -16.33 3.97 -9.53
N THR A 465 -15.45 4.97 -9.47
CA THR A 465 -14.00 4.78 -9.22
C THR A 465 -13.73 4.41 -7.76
N LYS A 466 -14.56 4.90 -6.82
CA LYS A 466 -14.50 4.55 -5.39
C LYS A 466 -14.99 3.13 -5.13
N ASP A 467 -16.16 2.73 -5.62
CA ASP A 467 -16.82 1.47 -5.21
C ASP A 467 -16.05 0.19 -5.55
N ARG A 468 -15.20 0.18 -6.59
CA ARG A 468 -14.40 -1.00 -6.96
C ARG A 468 -13.05 -1.11 -6.29
N ASN A 469 -12.58 -0.06 -5.61
CA ASN A 469 -11.45 -0.17 -4.69
C ASN A 469 -11.83 -0.88 -3.37
N HIS A 470 -13.12 -1.08 -3.09
CA HIS A 470 -13.58 -1.60 -1.80
C HIS A 470 -13.70 -3.13 -1.72
N GLY A 471 -13.52 -3.87 -2.82
CA GLY A 471 -13.54 -5.35 -2.81
C GLY A 471 -12.28 -6.02 -2.24
N GLY A 472 -11.25 -5.22 -1.96
CA GLY A 472 -9.97 -5.66 -1.38
C GLY A 472 -9.31 -4.55 -0.55
N ALA A 473 -10.11 -3.65 0.02
CA ALA A 473 -9.64 -2.54 0.85
C ALA A 473 -9.19 -3.04 2.23
N TYR A 474 -8.06 -3.75 2.26
CA TYR A 474 -7.31 -3.88 3.51
C TYR A 474 -6.34 -2.70 3.70
N PHE A 475 -6.01 -1.90 2.67
CA PHE A 475 -5.09 -0.75 2.81
C PHE A 475 -5.29 0.37 1.76
N ILE A 476 -6.50 0.57 1.20
CA ILE A 476 -6.71 1.65 0.19
C ILE A 476 -7.17 2.98 0.83
N GLY A 477 -7.77 2.95 2.03
CA GLY A 477 -8.10 4.16 2.79
C GLY A 477 -6.91 4.74 3.57
N GLU A 478 -5.91 3.93 3.87
CA GLU A 478 -4.65 4.34 4.50
C GLU A 478 -3.51 3.92 3.59
N LEU A 479 -3.15 4.84 2.69
CA LEU A 479 -1.95 4.74 1.86
C LEU A 479 -0.79 4.19 2.70
N SER A 480 -0.22 3.05 2.27
CA SER A 480 1.07 2.60 2.76
C SER A 480 2.06 3.77 2.79
N PRO A 481 2.86 3.95 3.86
CA PRO A 481 3.90 4.97 3.93
C PRO A 481 4.80 5.02 2.70
N SER A 482 5.05 3.93 1.98
CA SER A 482 5.85 4.00 0.75
C SER A 482 5.15 4.74 -0.41
N ARG A 483 3.81 4.88 -0.39
CA ARG A 483 3.05 5.80 -1.26
C ARG A 483 2.85 7.18 -0.60
N ARG A 484 2.67 7.24 0.73
CA ARG A 484 2.56 8.51 1.48
C ARG A 484 3.86 9.32 1.45
N ASN A 485 5.02 8.68 1.49
CA ASN A 485 6.35 9.30 1.39
C ASN A 485 6.72 9.75 -0.02
N GLN A 486 5.92 9.40 -1.03
CA GLN A 486 6.01 10.02 -2.36
C GLN A 486 5.11 11.25 -2.49
N VAL A 487 4.23 11.53 -1.50
CA VAL A 487 3.19 12.56 -1.61
C VAL A 487 3.20 13.56 -0.45
N ASN A 488 3.52 13.19 0.79
CA ASN A 488 3.42 14.04 1.98
C ASN A 488 4.59 13.79 2.93
N GLY A 489 5.59 14.69 2.90
CA GLY A 489 6.79 14.62 3.74
C GLY A 489 6.75 15.44 5.04
N ARG A 490 5.59 15.71 5.68
CA ARG A 490 5.54 16.33 7.03
C ARG A 490 4.33 15.90 7.89
N PRO A 491 4.42 15.97 9.25
CA PRO A 491 3.44 15.43 10.20
C PRO A 491 2.14 16.23 10.31
N GLU A 492 1.05 15.53 10.63
CA GLU A 492 -0.36 15.96 10.64
C GLU A 492 -0.82 16.88 11.79
N ASP A 493 0.07 17.46 12.60
CA ASP A 493 -0.37 18.49 13.56
C ASP A 493 -0.09 19.89 13.01
N GLU A 494 -1.18 20.62 12.78
CA GLU A 494 -1.28 21.96 12.17
C GLU A 494 -1.38 21.98 10.63
N SER A 495 -2.54 21.62 10.08
CA SER A 495 -3.37 22.55 9.28
C SER A 495 -4.39 21.84 8.37
N THR A 496 -5.62 22.32 8.43
CA THR A 496 -6.66 22.17 7.40
C THR A 496 -6.33 22.97 6.12
N ASN A 497 -5.12 22.82 5.57
CA ASN A 497 -4.68 23.54 4.37
C ASN A 497 -4.49 22.58 3.20
N TYR A 498 -5.35 22.75 2.18
CA TYR A 498 -5.27 22.02 0.92
C TYR A 498 -4.12 22.56 0.07
N ASN A 499 -2.94 21.95 0.18
CA ASN A 499 -1.79 22.24 -0.69
C ASN A 499 -1.89 21.42 -1.98
N ALA A 500 -1.70 22.05 -3.14
CA ALA A 500 -1.53 21.37 -4.41
C ALA A 500 -0.02 21.22 -4.71
N HIS A 501 0.50 19.99 -4.63
CA HIS A 501 1.90 19.66 -4.94
C HIS A 501 2.09 19.33 -6.42
N ILE A 502 3.14 19.86 -7.06
CA ILE A 502 3.48 19.55 -8.45
C ILE A 502 4.94 19.07 -8.54
N LEU A 503 5.11 17.79 -8.91
CA LEU A 503 6.40 17.22 -9.31
C LEU A 503 6.58 17.42 -10.82
N ALA A 504 7.50 18.28 -11.24
CA ALA A 504 7.91 18.38 -12.64
C ALA A 504 8.89 17.24 -12.98
N PRO A 505 8.84 16.64 -14.20
CA PRO A 505 9.78 15.60 -14.59
C PRO A 505 11.22 16.15 -14.72
N ALA A 506 12.21 15.30 -14.41
CA ALA A 506 13.62 15.64 -14.53
C ALA A 506 14.02 15.86 -16.00
N GLY A 507 14.31 17.12 -16.37
CA GLY A 507 14.76 17.51 -17.71
C GLY A 507 14.56 19.00 -17.99
N LYS A 508 15.18 19.52 -19.07
CA LYS A 508 15.18 20.95 -19.45
C LYS A 508 13.76 21.55 -19.47
N ILE A 509 13.46 22.46 -18.53
CA ILE A 509 12.18 23.17 -18.52
C ILE A 509 12.30 24.45 -19.35
N LYS A 510 11.65 24.49 -20.52
CA LYS A 510 11.37 25.72 -21.26
C LYS A 510 9.85 25.78 -21.47
N GLY A 511 9.17 26.64 -20.69
CA GLY A 511 7.75 26.94 -20.83
C GLY A 511 6.83 25.73 -20.66
N VAL A 512 6.46 25.39 -19.42
CA VAL A 512 5.26 24.58 -19.16
C VAL A 512 4.17 25.54 -18.68
N PRO A 513 3.22 25.94 -19.54
CA PRO A 513 2.04 26.66 -19.09
C PRO A 513 1.18 25.68 -18.28
N TYR A 514 1.16 25.84 -16.95
CA TYR A 514 0.23 25.08 -16.12
C TYR A 514 -1.14 25.76 -16.16
N THR A 515 -2.16 25.00 -16.54
CA THR A 515 -3.55 25.44 -16.56
C THR A 515 -4.33 24.64 -15.54
N ASN A 516 -4.61 25.21 -14.37
CA ASN A 516 -5.62 24.61 -13.50
C ASN A 516 -7.00 25.03 -14.02
N ARG A 517 -7.71 24.13 -14.71
CA ARG A 517 -9.17 24.20 -14.82
C ARG A 517 -9.75 23.44 -13.62
N GLY A 518 -9.63 24.04 -12.44
CA GLY A 518 -10.41 23.59 -11.31
C GLY A 518 -11.84 24.05 -11.53
N ASP A 519 -12.81 23.13 -11.51
CA ASP A 519 -14.09 23.50 -10.91
C ASP A 519 -13.74 23.86 -9.48
N VAL A 520 -13.74 25.17 -9.23
CA VAL A 520 -13.69 25.75 -7.90
C VAL A 520 -14.94 25.27 -7.20
N GLY A 521 -14.89 24.07 -6.60
CA GLY A 521 -15.94 23.60 -5.71
C GLY A 521 -16.26 24.69 -4.69
N SER A 522 -17.44 24.62 -4.08
CA SER A 522 -18.12 25.63 -3.25
C SER A 522 -17.33 26.31 -2.10
N GLY A 523 -16.01 26.15 -1.99
CA GLY A 523 -15.15 26.82 -1.02
C GLY A 523 -14.12 27.83 -1.58
N TRP A 524 -14.03 28.05 -2.90
CA TRP A 524 -13.09 29.04 -3.49
C TRP A 524 -13.74 30.40 -3.81
N SER A 525 -15.04 30.42 -4.12
CA SER A 525 -15.81 31.65 -4.41
C SER A 525 -15.72 32.67 -3.28
N ASP A 526 -15.63 32.19 -2.04
CA ASP A 526 -15.70 33.02 -0.83
C ASP A 526 -14.32 33.53 -0.39
N ARG A 527 -13.24 33.16 -1.10
CA ARG A 527 -11.85 33.32 -0.64
C ARG A 527 -10.95 34.12 -1.58
N LEU A 528 -11.48 34.67 -2.67
CA LEU A 528 -10.74 35.56 -3.58
C LEU A 528 -11.26 36.99 -3.47
N VAL A 529 -11.16 37.56 -2.27
CA VAL A 529 -11.50 38.96 -1.97
C VAL A 529 -10.24 39.85 -2.03
N PRO A 530 -10.37 41.18 -2.19
CA PRO A 530 -9.24 42.10 -2.07
C PRO A 530 -8.44 41.86 -0.78
N GLY A 531 -7.11 41.90 -0.86
CA GLY A 531 -6.19 41.65 0.26
C GLY A 531 -5.74 40.20 0.45
N PHE A 532 -6.11 39.26 -0.42
CA PHE A 532 -5.61 37.88 -0.35
C PHE A 532 -4.14 37.78 -0.80
N ILE A 533 -3.37 36.88 -0.18
CA ILE A 533 -1.95 36.67 -0.49
C ILE A 533 -1.74 35.29 -1.14
N LEU A 534 -1.15 35.30 -2.33
CA LEU A 534 -0.64 34.11 -3.01
C LEU A 534 0.85 33.98 -2.72
N ASP A 535 1.27 32.81 -2.25
CA ASP A 535 2.63 32.55 -1.84
C ASP A 535 3.22 31.39 -2.63
N PHE A 536 4.20 31.69 -3.48
CA PHE A 536 4.89 30.71 -4.31
C PHE A 536 6.27 30.43 -3.74
N GLN A 537 6.55 29.15 -3.50
CA GLN A 537 7.87 28.68 -3.12
C GLN A 537 8.41 27.74 -4.19
N VAL A 538 9.63 28.00 -4.67
CA VAL A 538 10.30 27.18 -5.68
C VAL A 538 11.58 26.64 -5.06
N GLU A 539 11.79 25.33 -5.08
CA GLU A 539 13.04 24.70 -4.61
C GLU A 539 13.80 24.09 -5.78
N LEU A 540 15.10 24.41 -5.89
CA LEU A 540 15.98 23.84 -6.91
C LEU A 540 16.76 22.63 -6.40
N ASP A 541 17.04 21.68 -7.29
CA ASP A 541 17.97 20.58 -7.02
C ASP A 541 19.40 21.13 -7.09
N ALA A 542 19.99 21.38 -5.91
CA ALA A 542 21.33 21.95 -5.77
C ALA A 542 22.42 21.06 -6.38
N ALA A 543 22.21 19.74 -6.45
CA ALA A 543 23.20 18.80 -7.00
C ALA A 543 23.24 18.81 -8.53
N LYS A 544 22.17 19.30 -9.18
CA LYS A 544 22.01 19.32 -10.65
C LYS A 544 21.94 20.71 -11.25
N THR A 545 21.81 21.75 -10.42
CA THR A 545 21.73 23.14 -10.86
C THR A 545 23.12 23.77 -10.89
N ARG A 546 23.54 24.22 -12.09
CA ARG A 546 24.87 24.84 -12.29
C ARG A 546 24.95 26.30 -11.82
N ASP A 547 23.83 27.03 -11.84
CA ASP A 547 23.74 28.43 -11.41
C ASP A 547 22.47 28.62 -10.56
N PRO A 548 22.55 28.34 -9.24
CA PRO A 548 21.38 28.34 -8.36
C PRO A 548 20.77 29.72 -8.13
N GLU A 549 21.53 30.79 -8.41
CA GLU A 549 21.11 32.20 -8.27
C GLU A 549 20.44 32.77 -9.54
N ALA A 550 20.19 31.93 -10.55
CA ALA A 550 19.54 32.35 -11.78
C ALA A 550 18.15 32.94 -11.50
N LYS A 551 17.87 34.14 -12.04
CA LYS A 551 16.56 34.76 -11.92
C LYS A 551 15.51 33.94 -12.65
N ALA A 552 14.35 33.83 -12.01
CA ALA A 552 13.14 33.28 -12.61
C ALA A 552 12.10 34.37 -12.76
N ARG A 553 11.32 34.30 -13.84
CA ARG A 553 10.16 35.15 -14.09
C ARG A 553 8.92 34.29 -13.94
N LEU A 554 8.10 34.59 -12.94
CA LEU A 554 6.78 33.99 -12.77
C LEU A 554 5.73 34.92 -13.38
N VAL A 555 4.87 34.37 -14.23
CA VAL A 555 3.76 35.06 -14.87
C VAL A 555 2.48 34.36 -14.45
N LEU A 556 1.65 35.03 -13.66
CA LEU A 556 0.33 34.57 -13.24
C LEU A 556 -0.72 35.19 -14.16
N THR A 557 -1.59 34.36 -14.73
CA THR A 557 -2.66 34.79 -15.61
C THR A 557 -4.00 34.30 -15.09
N PHE A 558 -4.88 35.25 -14.80
CA PHE A 558 -6.22 35.03 -14.29
C PHE A 558 -7.23 35.23 -15.43
N THR A 559 -8.14 34.27 -15.60
CA THR A 559 -9.24 34.36 -16.56
C THR A 559 -10.56 34.08 -15.88
N ASP A 560 -11.55 34.94 -16.12
CA ASP A 560 -12.94 34.81 -15.68
C ASP A 560 -13.86 34.16 -16.74
N GLY A 561 -13.25 33.68 -17.83
CA GLY A 561 -13.93 33.14 -19.01
C GLY A 561 -14.19 34.16 -20.13
N LYS A 562 -14.05 35.47 -19.90
CA LYS A 562 -14.24 36.55 -20.90
C LYS A 562 -13.10 37.55 -20.98
N LYS A 563 -12.47 37.90 -19.86
CA LYS A 563 -11.31 38.79 -19.73
C LYS A 563 -10.12 38.02 -19.14
N THR A 564 -8.93 38.48 -19.48
CA THR A 564 -7.66 37.91 -19.01
C THR A 564 -6.83 39.02 -18.39
N ARG A 565 -6.30 38.79 -17.19
CA ARG A 565 -5.33 39.69 -16.54
C ARG A 565 -4.09 38.93 -16.16
N THR A 566 -2.94 39.56 -16.33
CA THR A 566 -1.64 38.93 -16.10
C THR A 566 -0.80 39.77 -15.15
N ILE A 567 -0.19 39.12 -14.17
CA ILE A 567 0.80 39.70 -13.25
C ILE A 567 2.10 38.96 -13.51
N ALA A 568 3.19 39.69 -13.76
CA ALA A 568 4.51 39.12 -13.95
C ALA A 568 5.47 39.67 -12.91
N GLN A 569 6.19 38.79 -12.21
CA GLN A 569 7.15 39.17 -11.19
C GLN A 569 8.41 38.31 -11.29
N GLU A 570 9.56 38.92 -11.01
CA GLU A 570 10.83 38.20 -10.94
C GLU A 570 11.03 37.66 -9.52
N CYS A 571 11.44 36.40 -9.41
CA CYS A 571 11.82 35.76 -8.16
C CYS A 571 13.18 35.07 -8.29
N ARG A 572 13.85 34.83 -7.15
CA ARG A 572 15.07 34.01 -7.08
C ARG A 572 14.74 32.71 -6.35
N PRO A 573 14.90 31.55 -6.99
CA PRO A 573 14.42 30.28 -6.46
C PRO A 573 15.27 29.74 -5.29
N THR A 574 16.51 30.18 -5.08
CA THR A 574 17.26 29.85 -3.86
C THR A 574 16.70 30.60 -2.64
N GLY A 575 15.71 29.99 -1.97
CA GLY A 575 15.07 30.51 -0.75
C GLY A 575 14.05 31.64 -0.96
N GLY A 576 13.76 32.03 -2.21
CA GLY A 576 12.87 33.15 -2.53
C GLY A 576 11.40 32.75 -2.60
N ARG A 577 10.73 33.01 -1.49
CA ARG A 577 9.29 33.11 -1.34
C ARG A 577 8.75 34.29 -2.16
N LEU A 578 7.85 34.05 -3.11
CA LEU A 578 7.18 35.11 -3.87
C LEU A 578 5.77 35.31 -3.36
N VAL A 579 5.54 36.45 -2.71
CA VAL A 579 4.24 36.87 -2.20
C VAL A 579 3.61 37.84 -3.19
N VAL A 580 2.47 37.45 -3.77
CA VAL A 580 1.65 38.28 -4.65
C VAL A 580 0.37 38.65 -3.91
N GLU A 581 0.21 39.93 -3.62
CA GLU A 581 -1.00 40.48 -3.01
C GLU A 581 -2.01 40.87 -4.09
N VAL A 582 -3.28 40.46 -3.91
CA VAL A 582 -4.36 40.82 -4.84
C VAL A 582 -4.71 42.30 -4.65
N PRO A 583 -4.54 43.17 -5.66
CA PRO A 583 -4.75 44.61 -5.51
C PRO A 583 -6.19 44.99 -5.15
N ASP A 584 -6.36 46.03 -4.35
CA ASP A 584 -7.66 46.67 -4.11
C ASP A 584 -8.26 47.17 -5.44
N GLY A 585 -9.51 46.79 -5.71
CA GLY A 585 -10.19 47.11 -6.96
C GLY A 585 -9.92 46.14 -8.12
N PHE A 586 -9.32 44.97 -7.86
CA PHE A 586 -9.28 43.88 -8.83
C PHE A 586 -10.71 43.33 -9.06
N ASP A 587 -11.39 43.88 -10.06
CA ASP A 587 -12.73 43.45 -10.47
C ASP A 587 -12.66 42.09 -11.17
N TRP A 588 -13.13 41.05 -10.47
CA TRP A 588 -13.28 39.67 -10.95
C TRP A 588 -14.39 39.49 -11.99
N GLY A 589 -15.03 40.58 -12.44
CA GLY A 589 -16.07 40.58 -13.45
C GLY A 589 -17.48 40.33 -12.91
N VAL A 590 -17.71 40.56 -11.61
CA VAL A 590 -18.98 40.24 -10.91
C VAL A 590 -19.86 41.49 -10.71
N ALA A 591 -19.46 42.67 -11.21
CA ALA A 591 -20.27 43.88 -11.11
C ALA A 591 -21.54 43.77 -11.96
N GLY A 592 -22.65 43.33 -11.33
CA GLY A 592 -24.01 43.44 -11.89
C GLY A 592 -24.88 42.18 -11.87
N GLN A 593 -24.72 41.25 -10.92
CA GLN A 593 -25.71 40.16 -10.74
C GLN A 593 -26.50 40.30 -9.44
N PRO A 594 -27.82 40.00 -9.46
CA PRO A 594 -28.69 40.17 -8.31
C PRO A 594 -28.39 39.15 -7.20
N ASP A 595 -28.74 39.52 -5.96
CA ASP A 595 -28.41 38.85 -4.70
C ASP A 595 -28.89 37.38 -4.58
N ASP A 596 -29.59 36.84 -5.57
CA ASP A 596 -30.21 35.52 -5.60
C ASP A 596 -29.56 34.51 -6.57
N TRP A 597 -28.43 34.86 -7.21
CA TRP A 597 -27.72 33.94 -8.11
C TRP A 597 -26.84 32.90 -7.36
N ARG A 598 -27.07 31.59 -7.59
CA ARG A 598 -26.34 30.45 -6.99
C ARG A 598 -25.62 29.55 -8.01
N GLY A 599 -24.90 30.15 -8.97
CA GLY A 599 -24.08 29.43 -9.96
C GLY A 599 -22.58 29.50 -9.64
N GLU A 600 -21.82 28.42 -9.88
CA GLU A 600 -20.35 28.43 -9.79
C GLU A 600 -19.76 29.28 -10.94
N ILE A 601 -18.96 30.32 -10.62
CA ILE A 601 -18.17 31.03 -11.62
C ILE A 601 -16.84 30.31 -11.80
N LYS A 602 -16.58 29.79 -13.01
CA LYS A 602 -15.32 29.09 -13.33
C LYS A 602 -14.18 30.09 -13.56
N TYR A 603 -13.40 30.37 -12.53
CA TYR A 603 -12.10 31.03 -12.70
C TYR A 603 -11.03 29.99 -13.04
N SER A 604 -10.10 30.33 -13.94
CA SER A 604 -8.89 29.54 -14.15
C SER A 604 -7.66 30.40 -13.86
N LEU A 605 -6.82 29.93 -12.94
CA LEU A 605 -5.48 30.44 -12.72
C LEU A 605 -4.51 29.64 -13.60
N ARG A 606 -3.81 30.35 -14.47
CA ARG A 606 -2.62 29.83 -15.15
C ARG A 606 -1.39 30.46 -14.56
N TYR A 607 -0.31 29.69 -14.48
CA TYR A 607 1.00 30.26 -14.20
C TYR A 607 2.02 29.73 -15.18
N GLU A 608 3.00 30.57 -15.47
CA GLU A 608 4.15 30.25 -16.31
C GLU A 608 5.41 30.69 -15.56
N LEU A 609 6.31 29.75 -15.30
CA LEU A 609 7.60 30.02 -14.66
C LEU A 609 8.72 29.81 -15.67
N THR A 610 9.50 30.86 -15.90
CA THR A 610 10.58 30.88 -16.90
C THR A 610 11.89 31.29 -16.26
N PHE A 611 12.93 30.46 -16.39
CA PHE A 611 14.27 30.76 -15.88
C PHE A 611 15.14 31.38 -16.98
N GLU A 612 15.97 32.36 -16.62
CA GLU A 612 16.91 32.99 -17.57
C GLU A 612 18.02 32.02 -18.02
N LYS A 613 18.32 31.02 -17.20
CA LYS A 613 19.32 29.98 -17.45
C LYS A 613 18.77 28.60 -17.14
N GLU A 614 19.46 27.57 -17.63
CA GLU A 614 19.08 26.16 -17.42
C GLU A 614 19.27 25.77 -15.94
N VAL A 615 18.19 25.34 -15.28
CA VAL A 615 18.17 24.91 -13.88
C VAL A 615 17.40 23.60 -13.71
N ALA A 616 17.72 22.84 -12.66
CA ALA A 616 16.98 21.64 -12.29
C ALA A 616 16.05 21.96 -11.12
N VAL A 617 14.75 21.98 -11.36
CA VAL A 617 13.74 22.25 -10.33
C VAL A 617 13.46 20.96 -9.56
N LYS A 618 13.51 21.03 -8.23
CA LYS A 618 13.20 19.90 -7.34
C LYS A 618 11.71 19.90 -7.00
N GLU A 619 11.15 21.06 -6.66
CA GLU A 619 9.76 21.21 -6.23
C GLU A 619 9.24 22.64 -6.49
N ILE A 620 7.94 22.79 -6.73
CA ILE A 620 7.23 24.08 -6.74
C ILE A 620 5.97 23.93 -5.88
N ASP A 621 5.90 24.71 -4.81
CA ASP A 621 4.75 24.78 -3.91
C ASP A 621 3.99 26.10 -4.10
N LEU A 622 2.66 26.00 -4.16
CA LEU A 622 1.75 27.14 -4.15
C LEU A 622 0.86 27.06 -2.91
N VAL A 623 0.98 28.07 -2.05
CA VAL A 623 0.20 28.20 -0.82
C VAL A 623 -0.65 29.47 -0.87
N LEU A 624 -1.91 29.34 -0.48
CA LEU A 624 -2.88 30.44 -0.42
C LEU A 624 -3.03 30.90 1.03
N TRP A 625 -2.74 32.17 1.28
CA TRP A 625 -2.90 32.78 2.60
C TRP A 625 -4.06 33.78 2.57
N SER A 626 -5.08 33.51 3.39
CA SER A 626 -5.97 34.57 3.86
C SER A 626 -5.22 35.34 4.94
N PRO A 627 -5.14 36.69 4.88
CA PRO A 627 -4.74 37.44 6.05
C PRO A 627 -5.84 37.20 7.11
N ARG A 628 -5.60 36.28 8.04
CA ARG A 628 -6.39 36.25 9.27
C ARG A 628 -6.18 37.61 9.93
N ARG A 629 -7.27 38.35 10.17
CA ARG A 629 -7.30 39.29 11.29
C ARG A 629 -7.21 38.51 12.59
#